data_AF-A0AAN8F977-F1
#
_entry.id   AF-A0AAN8F977-F1
#
_cell.length_a   1.000
_cell.length_b   1.000
_cell.length_c   1.000
_cell.angle_alpha   90.00
_cell.angle_beta   90.00
_cell.angle_gamma   90.00
#
_symmetry.space_group_name_H-M   'P 1'
#
loop_
_entity.id
_entity.type
_entity.pdbx_description
1 polymer ?
#
loop_
_entity_poly.entity_id
_entity_poly.type
_entity_poly.pdbx_seq_one_letter_code
_entity_poly.pdbx_strand_id
1 'polypeptide(L)'
;VVIGLLSRVSFREQFWNNKIQSYFVILSFLLTIDNVTYFYLFTRLFGLFWVVPYAICMLVVGFPLAYLEMAMGQYTSTGIYLVFDRMTPAFVGVGVSALLFNFFISCMDHMLFVDMASVATEAAFIISNEMPWANCLSSTSLQACHVWSRDCSRVQSKYLPTSPGSMMYGGGKEFTLT
;
A
#
# COMPACT_ATOMS: atom_id res chain seq x y z
N VAL A 1 -11.29 9.74 -26.97
CA VAL A 1 -11.03 10.33 -28.30
C VAL A 1 -10.06 9.42 -29.03
N VAL A 2 -10.46 8.81 -30.14
CA VAL A 2 -9.67 7.77 -30.83
C VAL A 2 -8.77 8.43 -31.87
N ILE A 3 -7.58 8.84 -31.46
CA ILE A 3 -6.55 9.46 -32.32
C ILE A 3 -5.74 8.34 -33.01
N GLY A 4 -6.44 7.39 -33.64
CA GLY A 4 -5.90 6.07 -33.97
C GLY A 4 -5.63 5.78 -35.44
N LEU A 5 -5.75 6.77 -36.35
CA LEU A 5 -5.76 6.53 -37.80
C LEU A 5 -4.45 6.85 -38.54
N LEU A 6 -3.36 7.22 -37.86
CA LEU A 6 -2.11 7.66 -38.53
C LEU A 6 -0.84 6.85 -38.23
N SER A 7 -0.90 5.73 -37.49
CA SER A 7 0.29 4.94 -37.16
C SER A 7 0.36 3.64 -37.99
N ARG A 8 1.38 3.53 -38.87
CA ARG A 8 1.65 2.37 -39.75
C ARG A 8 2.25 1.15 -39.03
N VAL A 9 1.85 0.84 -37.80
CA VAL A 9 2.31 -0.40 -37.13
C VAL A 9 1.10 -1.28 -36.84
N SER A 10 0.98 -2.32 -37.67
CA SER A 10 0.00 -3.39 -37.62
C SER A 10 0.22 -4.30 -36.40
N PHE A 11 -0.31 -3.90 -35.24
CA PHE A 11 -0.92 -4.78 -34.23
C PHE A 11 -1.49 -3.88 -33.13
N ARG A 12 -2.76 -3.49 -33.23
CA ARG A 12 -3.47 -2.83 -32.12
C ARG A 12 -4.63 -3.69 -31.70
N GLU A 13 -4.32 -4.84 -31.10
CA GLU A 13 -5.32 -5.55 -30.32
C GLU A 13 -5.71 -4.65 -29.14
N GLN A 14 -7.01 -4.53 -28.88
CA GLN A 14 -7.49 -3.83 -27.69
C GLN A 14 -7.04 -4.62 -26.46
N PHE A 15 -6.00 -4.13 -25.79
CA PHE A 15 -5.48 -4.77 -24.57
C PHE A 15 -6.52 -4.86 -23.46
N TRP A 16 -7.51 -3.96 -23.46
CA TRP A 16 -8.57 -3.90 -22.44
C TRP A 16 -9.95 -4.11 -23.06
N ASN A 17 -10.66 -5.15 -22.61
CA ASN A 17 -12.05 -5.44 -22.99
C ASN A 17 -13.03 -4.39 -22.44
N ASN A 18 -12.76 -3.84 -21.24
CA ASN A 18 -13.60 -2.84 -20.60
C ASN A 18 -12.76 -1.64 -20.12
N LYS A 19 -13.25 -0.42 -20.35
CA LYS A 19 -12.58 0.82 -19.87
C LYS A 19 -12.44 0.87 -18.35
N ILE A 20 -13.42 0.29 -17.64
CA ILE A 20 -13.42 0.23 -16.17
C ILE A 20 -12.23 -0.59 -15.66
N GLN A 21 -11.86 -1.69 -16.33
CA GLN A 21 -10.69 -2.50 -15.95
C GLN A 21 -9.40 -1.68 -16.04
N SER A 22 -9.27 -0.85 -17.08
CA SER A 22 -8.12 0.05 -17.23
C SER A 22 -8.01 1.05 -16.08
N TYR A 23 -9.13 1.66 -15.66
CA TYR A 23 -9.13 2.60 -14.53
C TYR A 23 -8.77 1.93 -13.21
N PHE A 24 -9.24 0.71 -12.97
CA PHE A 24 -8.86 -0.03 -11.76
C PHE A 24 -7.37 -0.35 -11.72
N VAL A 25 -6.77 -0.77 -12.83
CA VAL A 25 -5.32 -1.05 -12.88
C VAL A 25 -4.51 0.22 -12.62
N ILE A 26 -4.92 1.34 -13.20
CA ILE A 26 -4.30 2.64 -12.93
C ILE A 26 -4.45 3.03 -11.46
N LEU A 27 -5.64 2.86 -10.89
CA LEU A 27 -5.90 3.20 -9.50
C LEU A 27 -5.07 2.34 -8.54
N SER A 28 -4.95 1.04 -8.81
CA SER A 28 -4.08 0.13 -8.03
C SER A 28 -2.60 0.50 -8.12
N PHE A 29 -2.15 1.02 -9.28
CA PHE A 29 -0.78 1.52 -9.41
C PHE A 29 -0.53 2.80 -8.61
N LEU A 30 -1.53 3.69 -8.50
CA LEU A 30 -1.42 4.94 -7.74
C LEU A 30 -1.55 4.71 -6.22
N LEU A 31 -2.35 3.72 -5.82
CA LEU A 31 -2.59 3.39 -4.41
C LEU A 31 -1.58 2.34 -3.93
N THR A 32 -0.49 2.80 -3.33
CA THR A 32 0.48 1.91 -2.67
C THR A 32 0.49 2.11 -1.15
N ILE A 33 0.89 1.06 -0.42
CA ILE A 33 1.03 1.10 1.05
C ILE A 33 2.05 2.16 1.48
N ASP A 34 3.08 2.38 0.66
CA ASP A 34 4.12 3.39 0.90
C ASP A 34 3.52 4.78 0.92
N ASN A 35 2.63 5.10 -0.04
CA ASN A 35 1.96 6.39 -0.09
C ASN A 35 1.17 6.68 1.20
N VAL A 36 0.48 5.66 1.75
CA VAL A 36 -0.28 5.79 3.01
C VAL A 36 0.66 5.99 4.20
N THR A 37 1.75 5.22 4.27
CA THR A 37 2.73 5.28 5.35
C THR A 37 3.42 6.64 5.38
N TYR A 38 3.82 7.17 4.21
CA TYR A 38 4.40 8.50 4.10
C TYR A 38 3.39 9.59 4.46
N PHE A 39 2.14 9.49 3.99
CA PHE A 39 1.10 10.45 4.35
C PHE A 39 0.91 10.54 5.87
N TYR A 40 0.89 9.40 6.54
CA TYR A 40 0.83 9.34 8.00
C TYR A 40 2.07 9.95 8.67
N LEU A 41 3.27 9.63 8.18
CA LEU A 41 4.51 10.18 8.71
C LEU A 41 4.56 11.71 8.58
N PHE A 42 4.24 12.24 7.42
CA PHE A 42 4.22 13.69 7.19
C PHE A 42 3.15 14.39 8.01
N THR A 43 1.97 13.77 8.18
CA THR A 43 0.92 14.31 9.05
C THR A 43 1.36 14.34 10.52
N ARG A 44 2.14 13.35 10.97
CA ARG A 44 2.73 13.37 12.32
C ARG A 44 3.81 14.42 12.49
N LEU A 45 4.63 14.67 11.47
CA LEU A 45 5.74 15.62 11.54
C LEU A 45 5.32 17.09 11.36
N PHE A 46 4.41 17.35 10.42
CA PHE A 46 4.04 18.71 10.00
C PHE A 46 2.58 19.07 10.30
N GLY A 47 1.81 18.14 10.88
CA GLY A 47 0.36 18.30 11.06
C GLY A 47 -0.41 18.26 9.74
N LEU A 48 -1.68 18.67 9.78
CA LEU A 48 -2.56 18.68 8.60
C LEU A 48 -2.22 19.78 7.58
N PHE A 49 -1.39 20.76 7.93
CA PHE A 49 -1.04 21.86 7.02
C PHE A 49 -0.28 21.38 5.78
N TRP A 50 0.54 20.34 5.91
CA TRP A 50 1.30 19.75 4.79
C TRP A 50 0.42 19.21 3.65
N VAL A 51 -0.86 18.90 3.92
CA VAL A 51 -1.81 18.40 2.91
C VAL A 51 -2.08 19.44 1.82
N VAL A 52 -2.08 20.74 2.16
CA VAL A 52 -2.37 21.82 1.20
C VAL A 52 -1.31 21.92 0.10
N PRO A 53 -0.01 22.10 0.39
CA PRO A 53 1.02 22.12 -0.66
C PRO A 53 1.13 20.77 -1.39
N TYR A 54 0.91 19.64 -0.70
CA TYR A 54 0.87 18.32 -1.34
C TYR A 54 -0.22 18.24 -2.42
N ALA A 55 -1.45 18.67 -2.10
CA ALA A 55 -2.56 18.68 -3.04
C ALA A 55 -2.30 19.60 -4.25
N ILE A 56 -1.71 20.77 -4.04
CA ILE A 56 -1.36 21.70 -5.13
C ILE A 56 -0.31 21.07 -6.06
N CYS A 57 0.77 20.50 -5.52
CA CYS A 57 1.79 19.83 -6.32
C CYS A 57 1.23 18.62 -7.09
N MET A 58 0.34 17.84 -6.46
CA MET A 58 -0.32 16.71 -7.13
C MET A 58 -1.22 17.17 -8.28
N LEU A 59 -1.97 18.27 -8.12
CA LEU A 59 -2.83 18.80 -9.18
C LEU A 59 -2.04 19.42 -10.33
N VAL A 60 -0.97 20.16 -10.03
CA VAL A 60 -0.21 20.93 -11.04
C VAL A 60 0.85 20.07 -11.75
N VAL A 61 1.46 19.11 -11.04
CA VAL A 61 2.59 18.33 -11.57
C VAL A 61 2.24 16.85 -11.65
N GLY A 62 1.69 16.28 -10.58
CA GLY A 62 1.38 14.84 -10.50
C GLY A 62 0.40 14.36 -11.57
N PHE A 63 -0.82 14.89 -11.58
CA PHE A 63 -1.85 14.47 -12.53
C PHE A 63 -1.48 14.79 -13.99
N PRO A 64 -0.92 15.96 -14.34
CA PRO A 64 -0.51 16.23 -15.72
C PRO A 64 0.58 15.28 -16.22
N LEU A 65 1.57 14.94 -15.38
CA LEU A 65 2.60 13.97 -15.74
C LEU A 65 2.03 12.56 -15.93
N ALA A 66 1.19 12.10 -15.00
CA ALA A 66 0.55 10.78 -15.11
C ALA A 66 -0.35 10.69 -16.36
N TYR A 67 -1.08 11.76 -16.68
CA TYR A 67 -1.89 11.83 -17.88
C TYR A 67 -1.02 11.78 -19.15
N LEU A 68 0.09 12.53 -19.17
CA LEU A 68 1.02 12.55 -20.30
C LEU A 68 1.64 11.16 -20.53
N GLU A 69 2.04 10.46 -19.48
CA GLU A 69 2.57 9.10 -19.56
C GLU A 69 1.53 8.13 -20.17
N MET A 70 0.29 8.17 -19.67
CA MET A 70 -0.78 7.33 -20.20
C MET A 70 -1.12 7.66 -21.64
N ALA A 71 -1.17 8.95 -22.00
CA ALA A 71 -1.44 9.38 -23.36
C ALA A 71 -0.35 8.91 -24.33
N MET A 72 0.92 9.01 -23.95
CA MET A 72 2.04 8.51 -24.76
C MET A 72 2.01 6.98 -24.90
N GLY A 73 1.73 6.26 -23.82
CA GLY A 73 1.58 4.80 -23.84
C GLY A 73 0.45 4.34 -24.76
N GLN A 74 -0.71 5.00 -24.70
CA GLN A 74 -1.85 4.70 -25.57
C GLN A 74 -1.58 5.06 -27.03
N TYR A 75 -0.90 6.18 -27.29
CA TYR A 75 -0.59 6.63 -28.65
C TYR A 75 0.41 5.71 -29.35
N THR A 76 1.46 5.30 -28.66
CA THR A 76 2.52 4.48 -29.25
C THR A 76 2.22 3.00 -29.22
N SER A 77 1.49 2.51 -28.20
CA SER A 77 1.24 1.09 -27.98
C SER A 77 2.54 0.25 -28.00
N THR A 78 3.66 0.84 -27.60
CA THR A 78 4.99 0.20 -27.57
C THR A 78 5.69 0.45 -26.24
N GLY A 79 6.69 -0.38 -25.91
CA GLY A 79 7.51 -0.19 -24.71
C GLY A 79 8.32 1.11 -24.73
N ILE A 80 8.66 1.60 -23.54
CA ILE A 80 9.26 2.93 -23.30
C ILE A 80 10.52 3.22 -24.12
N TYR A 81 11.36 2.21 -24.36
CA TYR A 81 12.55 2.34 -25.22
C TYR A 81 12.18 2.76 -26.66
N LEU A 82 11.24 2.03 -27.29
CA LEU A 82 10.81 2.30 -28.67
C LEU A 82 10.03 3.61 -28.80
N VAL A 83 9.40 4.09 -27.72
CA VAL A 83 8.70 5.38 -27.72
C VAL A 83 9.68 6.52 -27.94
N PHE A 84 10.77 6.56 -27.17
CA PHE A 84 11.77 7.62 -27.29
C PHE A 84 12.56 7.52 -28.59
N ASP A 85 12.88 6.30 -29.04
CA ASP A 85 13.57 6.07 -30.32
C ASP A 85 12.78 6.64 -31.51
N ARG A 86 11.45 6.48 -31.51
CA ARG A 86 10.58 6.94 -32.62
C ARG A 86 10.16 8.40 -32.53
N MET A 87 10.00 8.97 -31.34
CA MET A 87 9.58 10.37 -31.18
C MET A 87 10.76 11.34 -31.20
N THR A 88 11.78 11.08 -30.38
CA THR A 88 12.93 11.99 -30.20
C THR A 88 14.18 11.17 -29.89
N PRO A 89 14.94 10.71 -30.91
CA PRO A 89 16.07 9.79 -30.71
C PRO A 89 17.18 10.37 -29.82
N ALA A 90 17.25 11.70 -29.65
CA ALA A 90 18.16 12.36 -28.72
C ALA A 90 17.89 11.98 -27.24
N PHE A 91 16.66 11.59 -26.89
CA PHE A 91 16.24 11.27 -25.52
C PHE A 91 16.14 9.76 -25.24
N VAL A 92 16.67 8.89 -26.11
CA VAL A 92 16.65 7.43 -25.91
C VAL A 92 17.28 7.02 -24.57
N GLY A 93 18.32 7.75 -24.12
CA GLY A 93 18.97 7.53 -22.83
C GLY A 93 18.01 7.64 -21.63
N VAL A 94 16.99 8.49 -21.72
CA VAL A 94 15.98 8.64 -20.66
C VAL A 94 15.16 7.36 -20.51
N GLY A 95 14.71 6.79 -21.63
CA GLY A 95 13.96 5.52 -21.62
C GLY A 95 14.78 4.36 -21.05
N VAL A 96 16.06 4.26 -21.42
CA VAL A 96 16.96 3.22 -20.88
C VAL A 96 17.22 3.44 -19.38
N SER A 97 17.44 4.68 -18.95
CA SER A 97 17.66 4.99 -17.53
C SER A 97 16.45 4.64 -16.65
N ALA A 98 15.22 4.88 -17.14
CA ALA A 98 13.99 4.53 -16.43
C ALA A 98 13.83 3.00 -16.29
N LEU A 99 14.19 2.22 -17.32
CA LEU A 99 14.17 0.76 -17.26
C LEU A 99 15.19 0.22 -16.25
N LEU A 100 16.42 0.76 -16.27
CA LEU A 100 17.46 0.38 -15.31
C LEU A 100 17.04 0.73 -13.88
N PHE A 101 16.48 1.92 -13.66
CA PHE A 101 15.99 2.33 -12.36
C PHE A 101 14.88 1.40 -11.83
N ASN A 102 13.91 1.04 -12.68
CA ASN A 102 12.86 0.09 -12.33
C ASN A 102 13.44 -1.30 -12.00
N PHE A 103 14.43 -1.76 -12.77
CA PHE A 103 15.13 -3.01 -12.49
C PHE A 103 15.85 -2.98 -11.12
N PHE A 104 16.57 -1.90 -10.81
CA PHE A 104 17.23 -1.75 -9.52
C PHE A 104 16.25 -1.74 -8.35
N ILE A 105 15.13 -1.02 -8.46
CA ILE A 105 14.08 -1.05 -7.44
C ILE A 105 13.55 -2.47 -7.30
N SER A 106 13.22 -3.14 -8.39
CA SER A 106 12.71 -4.52 -8.37
C SER A 106 13.70 -5.51 -7.72
N CYS A 107 15.01 -5.31 -7.90
CA CYS A 107 16.03 -6.14 -7.25
C CYS A 107 16.20 -5.85 -5.75
N MET A 108 16.09 -4.58 -5.35
CA MET A 108 16.23 -4.17 -3.95
C MET A 108 14.95 -4.42 -3.15
N ASP A 109 13.81 -4.38 -3.83
CA ASP A 109 12.52 -4.48 -3.21
C ASP A 109 12.09 -5.95 -3.12
N HIS A 110 12.23 -6.52 -1.93
CA HIS A 110 11.73 -7.87 -1.62
C HIS A 110 10.20 -7.91 -1.40
N MET A 111 9.49 -6.79 -1.63
CA MET A 111 8.07 -6.62 -1.29
C MET A 111 7.20 -7.77 -1.76
N LEU A 112 7.37 -8.27 -2.98
CA LEU A 112 6.50 -9.32 -3.51
C LEU A 112 6.61 -10.65 -2.75
N PHE A 113 7.83 -11.02 -2.35
CA PHE A 113 8.06 -12.24 -1.56
C PHE A 113 7.56 -12.06 -0.12
N VAL A 114 7.84 -10.90 0.48
CA VAL A 114 7.41 -10.58 1.85
C VAL A 114 5.90 -10.47 1.95
N ASP A 115 5.24 -9.82 0.98
CA ASP A 115 3.79 -9.66 0.94
C ASP A 115 3.09 -11.02 0.81
N MET A 116 3.53 -11.86 -0.14
CA MET A 116 2.99 -13.22 -0.28
C MET A 116 3.18 -14.06 0.98
N ALA A 117 4.37 -14.01 1.59
CA ALA A 117 4.65 -14.72 2.83
C ALA A 117 3.78 -14.22 3.98
N SER A 118 3.62 -12.89 4.11
CA SER A 118 2.79 -12.27 5.15
C SER A 118 1.32 -12.66 5.00
N VAL A 119 0.75 -12.57 3.80
CA VAL A 119 -0.64 -12.97 3.52
C VAL A 119 -0.86 -14.45 3.84
N ALA A 120 0.10 -15.32 3.51
CA ALA A 120 0.01 -16.74 3.84
C ALA A 120 0.03 -17.00 5.35
N THR A 121 0.88 -16.29 6.10
CA THR A 121 0.93 -16.42 7.56
C THR A 121 -0.32 -15.87 8.23
N GLU A 122 -0.81 -14.71 7.80
CA GLU A 122 -2.02 -14.09 8.35
C GLU A 122 -3.27 -14.93 8.06
N ALA A 123 -3.37 -15.50 6.85
CA ALA A 123 -4.45 -16.43 6.52
C ALA A 123 -4.43 -17.68 7.40
N ALA A 124 -3.24 -18.22 7.71
CA ALA A 124 -3.12 -19.36 8.63
C ALA A 124 -3.59 -19.01 10.05
N PHE A 125 -3.22 -17.82 10.56
CA PHE A 125 -3.64 -17.36 11.90
C PHE A 125 -5.14 -17.07 12.00
N ILE A 126 -5.76 -16.55 10.92
CA ILE A 126 -7.21 -16.34 10.88
C ILE A 126 -7.95 -17.68 10.92
N ILE A 127 -7.48 -18.69 10.18
CA ILE A 127 -8.08 -20.03 10.17
C ILE A 127 -7.94 -20.71 11.55
N SER A 128 -6.80 -20.52 12.23
CA SER A 128 -6.58 -21.11 13.55
C SER A 128 -7.33 -20.39 14.68
N ASN A 129 -8.03 -19.28 14.42
CA ASN A 129 -8.72 -18.43 15.41
C ASN A 129 -7.85 -17.96 16.59
N GLU A 130 -6.52 -18.07 16.45
CA GLU A 130 -5.55 -17.75 17.49
C GLU A 130 -4.57 -16.72 16.92
N MET A 131 -4.94 -15.43 17.02
CA MET A 131 -4.03 -14.34 16.68
C MET A 131 -2.91 -14.25 17.73
N PRO A 132 -1.63 -14.16 17.31
CA PRO A 132 -0.50 -14.23 18.23
C PRO A 132 -0.42 -13.02 19.19
N TRP A 133 -1.00 -11.88 18.82
CA TRP A 133 -1.10 -10.69 19.68
C TRP A 133 -2.39 -10.64 20.52
N ALA A 134 -3.31 -11.60 20.37
CA ALA A 134 -4.57 -11.60 21.12
C ALA A 134 -4.36 -11.96 22.59
N ASN A 135 -3.36 -12.79 22.90
CA ASN A 135 -3.11 -13.28 24.24
C ASN A 135 -1.62 -13.24 24.61
N CYS A 136 -1.29 -12.86 25.85
CA CYS A 136 0.05 -13.01 26.42
C CYS A 136 0.28 -14.47 26.85
N LEU A 137 0.46 -15.39 25.90
CA LEU A 137 0.57 -16.85 26.18
C LEU A 137 2.01 -17.38 26.25
N SER A 138 3.00 -16.58 25.87
CA SER A 138 4.41 -16.99 25.77
C SER A 138 5.13 -16.92 27.12
N SER A 139 5.98 -17.92 27.43
CA SER A 139 6.89 -17.89 28.59
C SER A 139 8.02 -16.84 28.46
N THR A 140 8.22 -16.30 27.26
CA THR A 140 9.18 -15.22 26.93
C THR A 140 8.52 -13.84 26.90
N SER A 141 7.26 -13.72 27.35
CA SER A 141 6.60 -12.42 27.44
C SER A 141 7.20 -11.58 28.59
N LEU A 142 7.45 -10.30 28.32
CA LEU A 142 7.95 -9.35 29.32
C LEU A 142 6.87 -9.02 30.37
N GLN A 143 7.31 -8.62 31.57
CA GLN A 143 6.46 -8.24 32.71
C GLN A 143 5.41 -7.15 32.41
N ALA A 144 5.51 -6.47 31.28
CA ALA A 144 4.60 -5.40 30.83
C ALA A 144 3.50 -5.85 29.82
N CYS A 145 3.39 -7.14 29.50
CA CYS A 145 2.35 -7.64 28.59
C CYS A 145 0.97 -7.61 29.27
N HIS A 146 0.02 -6.84 28.72
CA HIS A 146 -1.34 -6.75 29.25
C HIS A 146 -2.37 -6.89 28.11
N VAL A 147 -3.44 -7.63 28.38
CA VAL A 147 -4.55 -7.85 27.43
C VAL A 147 -5.80 -7.16 27.96
N TRP A 148 -6.53 -6.47 27.08
CA TRP A 148 -7.84 -5.90 27.40
C TRP A 148 -8.93 -6.97 27.25
N SER A 149 -9.70 -7.21 28.30
CA SER A 149 -10.86 -8.11 28.22
C SER A 149 -11.92 -7.55 27.27
N ARG A 150 -12.44 -8.40 26.37
CA ARG A 150 -13.47 -8.05 25.39
C ARG A 150 -14.91 -8.21 25.92
N ASP A 151 -15.09 -8.62 27.18
CA ASP A 151 -16.41 -8.81 27.79
C ASP A 151 -17.10 -7.47 28.13
N CYS A 152 -17.55 -6.73 27.11
CA CYS A 152 -18.33 -5.50 27.30
C CYS A 152 -19.83 -5.75 27.58
N SER A 153 -20.33 -6.98 27.42
CA SER A 153 -21.76 -7.30 27.52
C SER A 153 -22.29 -7.36 28.96
N ARG A 154 -21.39 -7.52 29.97
CA ARG A 154 -21.78 -7.70 31.38
C ARG A 154 -21.31 -6.60 32.34
N VAL A 155 -20.78 -5.49 31.81
CA VAL A 155 -20.18 -4.42 32.63
C VAL A 155 -21.19 -3.28 32.83
N GLN A 156 -21.79 -3.23 34.02
CA GLN A 156 -22.55 -2.05 34.48
C GLN A 156 -21.60 -0.84 34.60
N SER A 157 -22.05 0.38 34.27
CA SER A 157 -21.17 1.58 34.20
C SER A 157 -20.40 1.90 35.49
N LYS A 158 -20.79 1.31 36.63
CA LYS A 158 -20.10 1.40 37.91
C LYS A 158 -18.78 0.60 37.97
N TYR A 159 -18.54 -0.27 36.99
CA TYR A 159 -17.36 -1.14 36.87
C TYR A 159 -16.56 -0.89 35.58
N LEU A 160 -16.69 0.30 34.99
CA LEU A 160 -15.76 0.74 33.94
C LEU A 160 -14.34 0.73 34.53
N PRO A 161 -13.39 -0.04 33.98
CA PRO A 161 -12.04 -0.11 34.53
C PRO A 161 -11.33 1.24 34.32
N THR A 162 -11.29 2.06 35.37
CA THR A 162 -10.41 3.23 35.45
C THR A 162 -8.98 2.76 35.68
N SER A 163 -8.29 2.41 34.60
CA SER A 163 -6.94 1.79 34.59
C SER A 163 -6.84 0.47 35.41
N PRO A 164 -6.12 -0.55 34.93
CA PRO A 164 -5.99 -1.78 35.69
C PRO A 164 -5.22 -1.51 36.99
N GLY A 165 -5.88 -1.70 38.14
CA GLY A 165 -5.25 -1.57 39.46
C GLY A 165 -4.19 -2.65 39.75
N SER A 166 -4.16 -3.73 38.96
CA SER A 166 -3.06 -4.71 38.94
C SER A 166 -2.99 -5.41 37.58
N MET A 167 -1.76 -5.74 37.17
CA MET A 167 -1.46 -6.36 35.88
C MET A 167 -1.71 -7.87 35.96
N MET A 168 -2.46 -8.43 35.01
CA MET A 168 -2.66 -9.87 34.90
C MET A 168 -1.42 -10.52 34.27
N TYR A 169 -0.81 -11.50 34.94
CA TYR A 169 0.34 -12.26 34.46
C TYR A 169 0.03 -13.75 34.44
N GLY A 170 0.32 -14.43 33.33
CA GLY A 170 0.30 -15.89 33.22
C GLY A 170 -1.08 -16.55 33.34
N GLY A 171 -1.69 -16.91 32.21
CA GLY A 171 -2.61 -18.04 32.15
C GLY A 171 -4.00 -17.89 32.78
N GLY A 172 -4.50 -16.66 32.98
CA GLY A 172 -5.94 -16.44 33.18
C GLY A 172 -6.59 -17.12 34.38
N LYS A 173 -5.86 -17.40 35.47
CA LYS A 173 -6.48 -17.79 36.75
C LYS A 173 -6.70 -16.55 37.60
N GLU A 174 -7.97 -16.21 37.83
CA GLU A 174 -8.41 -15.19 38.77
C GLU A 174 -7.79 -15.47 40.15
N PHE A 175 -7.07 -14.49 40.70
CA PHE A 175 -6.86 -14.44 42.14
C PHE A 175 -8.02 -13.66 42.74
N THR A 176 -8.87 -14.38 43.46
CA THR A 176 -9.89 -13.81 44.34
C THR A 176 -9.23 -12.89 45.36
N LEU A 177 -9.60 -11.61 45.40
CA LEU A 177 -9.38 -10.76 46.54
C LEU A 177 -10.48 -11.05 47.57
N THR A 178 -10.06 -11.33 48.80
CA THR A 178 -10.89 -11.39 50.02
C THR A 178 -11.80 -10.18 50.17
#